data_AF-A0A1F4TVP6-F1
#
_entry.id   AF-A0A1F4TVP6-F1
#
_cell.length_a   1.000
_cell.length_b   1.000
_cell.length_c   1.000
_cell.angle_alpha   90.00
_cell.angle_beta   90.00
_cell.angle_gamma   90.00
#
_symmetry.space_group_name_H-M   'P 1'
#
loop_
_entity.id
_entity.type
_entity.pdbx_description
1 polymer ?
#
loop_
_entity_poly.entity_id
_entity_poly.type
_entity_poly.pdbx_seq_one_letter_code
_entity_poly.pdbx_strand_id
1 'polypeptide(L)'
;MDKFIYAIGRLRAREAQLLDGASLQRMIEAKSFNEAFTLLRENPYYSAKIDRLPQAFDLSALLEQEEQDVIALLKELAPGNQALQLLWQRFAPEMTLDDYLQHVNFRPWADSHLLVPYLRSFVILARLRNMAINGHIEVESTKLRYRYTNYRWAVELGLDHYQKSGSLIVLEREIDNHLLDQVRPAKYLASGLDPLIGYWVAKEIEIKNLRLILIGKKLQLPNHELQLRLRKSYV
;
A
#
# COMPACT_ATOMS: atom_id res chain seq x y z
N MET A 1 17.24 16.35 17.62
CA MET A 1 16.03 17.02 17.10
C MET A 1 16.20 17.38 15.62
N ASP A 2 17.36 17.94 15.23
CA ASP A 2 17.61 18.43 13.86
C ASP A 2 17.70 17.38 12.74
N LYS A 3 18.12 16.14 13.03
CA LYS A 3 18.25 15.08 12.00
C LYS A 3 16.91 14.72 11.34
N PHE A 4 15.79 14.81 12.05
CA PHE A 4 14.49 14.47 11.47
C PHE A 4 13.90 15.62 10.65
N ILE A 5 14.16 16.89 10.99
CA ILE A 5 13.55 18.02 10.28
C ILE A 5 14.00 18.06 8.80
N TYR A 6 15.30 17.87 8.54
CA TYR A 6 15.82 17.77 7.17
C TYR A 6 15.27 16.53 6.43
N ALA A 7 15.17 15.40 7.14
CA ALA A 7 14.60 14.18 6.58
C ALA A 7 13.13 14.35 6.20
N ILE A 8 12.33 15.02 7.03
CA ILE A 8 10.92 15.30 6.76
C ILE A 8 10.78 16.25 5.57
N GLY A 9 11.59 17.31 5.45
CA GLY A 9 11.56 18.20 4.28
C GLY A 9 11.77 17.45 2.96
N ARG A 10 12.76 16.56 2.92
CA ARG A 10 13.00 15.68 1.76
C ARG A 10 11.86 14.69 1.53
N LEU A 11 11.29 14.13 2.60
CA LEU A 11 10.16 13.22 2.50
C LEU A 11 8.92 13.91 1.93
N ARG A 12 8.61 15.14 2.36
CA ARG A 12 7.47 15.91 1.84
C ARG A 12 7.63 16.23 0.35
N ALA A 13 8.86 16.54 -0.08
CA ALA A 13 9.14 16.71 -1.51
C ALA A 13 8.89 15.42 -2.31
N ARG A 14 9.10 14.24 -1.71
CA ARG A 14 8.76 12.95 -2.33
C ARG A 14 7.27 12.65 -2.30
N GLU A 15 6.57 12.98 -1.22
CA GLU A 15 5.12 12.83 -1.13
C GLU A 15 4.37 13.66 -2.18
N ALA A 16 4.88 14.86 -2.50
CA ALA A 16 4.32 15.70 -3.56
C ALA A 16 4.43 15.06 -4.96
N GLN A 17 5.23 14.01 -5.12
CA GLN A 17 5.40 13.27 -6.37
C GLN A 17 4.52 12.02 -6.45
N LEU A 18 3.76 11.70 -5.39
CA LEU A 18 2.83 10.58 -5.38
C LEU A 18 1.67 10.82 -6.36
N LEU A 19 1.13 9.73 -6.89
CA LEU A 19 -0.03 9.70 -7.76
C LEU A 19 -1.30 9.91 -6.93
N ASP A 20 -2.05 10.94 -7.31
CA ASP A 20 -3.37 11.20 -6.79
C ASP A 20 -4.44 10.30 -7.44
N GLY A 21 -5.63 10.29 -6.85
CA GLY A 21 -6.75 9.52 -7.35
C GLY A 21 -7.12 9.88 -8.80
N ALA A 22 -6.98 11.14 -9.19
CA ALA A 22 -7.29 11.61 -10.54
C ALA A 22 -6.31 11.05 -11.58
N SER A 23 -5.01 10.99 -11.28
CA SER A 23 -4.02 10.40 -12.17
C SER A 23 -4.23 8.90 -12.34
N LEU A 24 -4.52 8.18 -11.24
CA LEU A 24 -4.87 6.76 -11.30
C LEU A 24 -6.14 6.52 -12.13
N GLN A 25 -7.15 7.38 -11.97
CA GLN A 25 -8.38 7.33 -12.76
C GLN A 25 -8.13 7.51 -14.25
N ARG A 26 -7.35 8.53 -14.64
CA ARG A 26 -6.95 8.75 -16.04
C ARG A 26 -6.25 7.53 -16.64
N MET A 27 -5.38 6.88 -15.87
CA MET A 27 -4.71 5.64 -16.32
C MET A 27 -5.68 4.46 -16.50
N ILE A 28 -6.73 4.36 -15.67
CA ILE A 28 -7.80 3.37 -15.88
C ILE A 28 -8.65 3.72 -17.10
N GLU A 29 -8.77 4.98 -17.49
CA GLU A 29 -9.55 5.36 -18.67
C GLU A 29 -8.79 5.17 -19.98
N ALA A 30 -7.46 5.02 -19.92
CA ALA A 30 -6.61 4.75 -21.07
C ALA A 30 -7.08 3.53 -21.89
N LYS A 31 -6.95 3.61 -23.21
CA LYS A 31 -7.42 2.56 -24.15
C LYS A 31 -6.47 1.37 -24.22
N SER A 32 -5.23 1.53 -23.78
CA SER A 32 -4.21 0.49 -23.86
C SER A 32 -3.18 0.58 -22.73
N PHE A 33 -2.40 -0.49 -22.57
CA PHE A 33 -1.23 -0.52 -21.70
C PHE A 33 -0.23 0.60 -22.03
N ASN A 34 0.10 0.81 -23.31
CA ASN A 34 1.07 1.82 -23.74
C ASN A 34 0.60 3.24 -23.41
N GLU A 35 -0.70 3.53 -23.59
CA GLU A 35 -1.30 4.82 -23.24
C GLU A 35 -1.29 5.03 -21.72
N ALA A 36 -1.70 4.03 -20.94
CA ALA A 36 -1.64 4.10 -19.47
C ALA A 36 -0.21 4.31 -18.96
N PHE A 37 0.78 3.64 -19.57
CA PHE A 37 2.20 3.80 -19.24
C PHE A 37 2.74 5.18 -19.65
N THR A 38 2.23 5.74 -20.75
CA THR A 38 2.59 7.10 -21.18
C THR A 38 2.04 8.14 -20.21
N LEU A 39 0.81 7.97 -19.73
CA LEU A 39 0.23 8.82 -18.68
C LEU A 39 1.05 8.76 -17.38
N LEU A 40 1.60 7.58 -17.02
CA LEU A 40 2.52 7.46 -15.89
C LEU A 40 3.80 8.28 -16.10
N ARG A 41 4.33 8.31 -17.32
CA ARG A 41 5.53 9.08 -17.68
C ARG A 41 5.34 10.61 -17.58
N GLU A 42 4.11 11.10 -17.58
CA GLU A 42 3.81 12.52 -17.33
C GLU A 42 4.17 12.96 -15.91
N ASN A 43 4.18 12.03 -14.95
CA ASN A 43 4.66 12.31 -13.60
C ASN A 43 6.19 12.47 -13.64
N PRO A 44 6.75 13.64 -13.24
CA PRO A 44 8.19 13.91 -13.36
C PRO A 44 9.09 12.89 -12.65
N TYR A 45 8.61 12.32 -11.54
CA TYR A 45 9.35 11.30 -10.79
C TYR A 45 9.43 9.98 -11.56
N TYR A 46 8.32 9.52 -12.13
CA TYR A 46 8.31 8.30 -12.93
C TYR A 46 8.98 8.47 -14.30
N SER A 47 8.89 9.67 -14.89
CA SER A 47 9.54 10.00 -16.16
C SER A 47 11.04 9.69 -16.14
N ALA A 48 11.75 10.21 -15.14
CA ALA A 48 13.20 10.01 -14.99
C ALA A 48 13.60 8.55 -14.78
N LYS A 49 12.71 7.71 -14.23
CA LYS A 49 12.95 6.27 -14.04
C LYS A 49 12.67 5.49 -15.29
N ILE A 50 11.56 5.78 -15.95
CA ILE A 50 11.14 5.14 -17.20
C ILE A 50 12.23 5.32 -18.27
N ASP A 51 12.83 6.51 -18.35
CA ASP A 51 13.90 6.82 -19.31
C ASP A 51 15.18 5.99 -19.09
N ARG A 52 15.35 5.41 -17.90
CA ARG A 52 16.52 4.59 -17.52
C ARG A 52 16.23 3.09 -17.55
N LEU A 53 15.01 2.68 -17.91
CA LEU A 53 14.67 1.27 -17.96
C LEU A 53 15.49 0.55 -19.06
N PRO A 54 15.99 -0.67 -18.78
CA PRO A 54 16.70 -1.47 -19.79
C PRO A 54 15.83 -1.80 -21.01
N GLN A 55 14.53 -1.98 -20.79
CA GLN A 55 13.55 -2.27 -21.82
C GLN A 55 12.35 -1.30 -21.70
N ALA A 56 11.89 -0.80 -22.86
CA ALA A 56 10.72 0.05 -22.93
C ALA A 56 9.48 -0.68 -22.39
N PHE A 57 8.68 0.02 -21.59
CA PHE A 57 7.45 -0.50 -20.97
C PHE A 57 7.66 -1.72 -20.05
N ASP A 58 8.86 -1.91 -19.50
CA ASP A 58 9.12 -2.94 -18.49
C ASP A 58 8.54 -2.54 -17.13
N LEU A 59 7.29 -2.93 -16.91
CA LEU A 59 6.59 -2.71 -15.65
C LEU A 59 7.28 -3.40 -14.48
N SER A 60 7.77 -4.62 -14.66
CA SER A 60 8.34 -5.40 -13.56
C SER A 60 9.61 -4.73 -13.04
N ALA A 61 10.52 -4.36 -13.94
CA ALA A 61 11.73 -3.64 -13.59
C ALA A 61 11.43 -2.28 -12.95
N LEU A 62 10.42 -1.55 -13.46
CA LEU A 62 10.01 -0.26 -12.88
C LEU A 62 9.54 -0.39 -11.43
N LEU A 63 8.66 -1.36 -11.14
CA LEU A 63 8.11 -1.54 -9.79
C LEU A 63 9.16 -2.07 -8.81
N GLU A 64 10.06 -2.95 -9.27
CA GLU A 64 11.16 -3.45 -8.45
C GLU A 64 12.15 -2.33 -8.09
N GLN A 65 12.55 -1.51 -9.07
CA GLN A 65 13.39 -0.34 -8.82
C GLN A 65 12.71 0.65 -7.87
N GLU A 66 11.39 0.82 -7.99
CA GLU A 66 10.63 1.70 -7.10
C GLU A 66 10.70 1.24 -5.64
N GLU A 67 10.52 -0.04 -5.39
CA GLU A 67 10.63 -0.61 -4.05
C GLU A 67 12.04 -0.42 -3.47
N GLN A 68 13.08 -0.72 -4.26
CA GLN A 68 14.47 -0.56 -3.86
C GLN A 68 14.81 0.91 -3.53
N ASP A 69 14.36 1.86 -4.35
CA ASP A 69 14.62 3.29 -4.14
C ASP A 69 13.94 3.82 -2.88
N VAL A 70 12.72 3.36 -2.59
CA VAL A 70 12.00 3.73 -1.36
C VAL A 70 12.73 3.17 -0.14
N ILE A 71 13.14 1.90 -0.17
CA ILE A 71 13.93 1.29 0.93
C ILE A 71 15.25 2.05 1.12
N ALA A 72 15.95 2.38 0.04
CA ALA A 72 17.22 3.12 0.09
C ALA A 72 17.02 4.51 0.71
N LEU A 73 16.01 5.25 0.27
CA LEU A 73 15.66 6.56 0.85
C LEU A 73 15.37 6.44 2.35
N LEU A 74 14.52 5.50 2.76
CA LEU A 74 14.14 5.37 4.17
C LEU A 74 15.33 4.94 5.04
N LYS A 75 16.23 4.09 4.54
CA LYS A 75 17.50 3.76 5.20
C LYS A 75 18.42 4.96 5.31
N GLU A 76 18.45 5.84 4.31
CA GLU A 76 19.21 7.09 4.36
C GLU A 76 18.64 8.05 5.42
N LEU A 77 17.31 8.20 5.45
CA LEU A 77 16.61 9.13 6.35
C LEU A 77 16.60 8.66 7.81
N ALA A 78 16.56 7.35 8.06
CA ALA A 78 16.59 6.76 9.39
C ALA A 78 17.48 5.50 9.44
N PRO A 79 18.81 5.66 9.41
CA PRO A 79 19.76 4.54 9.36
C PRO A 79 19.61 3.59 10.56
N GLY A 80 19.59 2.29 10.28
CA GLY A 80 19.53 1.24 11.32
C GLY A 80 18.21 1.17 12.10
N ASN A 81 17.18 1.91 11.70
CA ASN A 81 15.92 1.94 12.41
C ASN A 81 15.16 0.61 12.26
N GLN A 82 15.07 -0.16 13.36
CA GLN A 82 14.44 -1.49 13.36
C GLN A 82 12.94 -1.44 13.05
N ALA A 83 12.25 -0.37 13.43
CA ALA A 83 10.82 -0.22 13.17
C ALA A 83 10.52 -0.12 11.67
N LEU A 84 11.30 0.64 10.91
CA LEU A 84 11.19 0.64 9.44
C LEU A 84 11.65 -0.67 8.82
N GLN A 85 12.65 -1.34 9.42
CA GLN A 85 13.10 -2.64 8.94
C GLN A 85 11.99 -3.69 8.94
N LEU A 86 11.15 -3.69 9.98
CA LEU A 86 9.99 -4.57 10.04
C LEU A 86 9.04 -4.34 8.86
N LEU A 87 8.83 -3.09 8.43
CA LEU A 87 7.86 -2.78 7.38
C LEU A 87 8.21 -3.41 6.02
N TRP A 88 9.49 -3.36 5.61
CA TRP A 88 9.90 -3.93 4.32
C TRP A 88 10.33 -5.39 4.40
N GLN A 89 10.62 -5.92 5.59
CA GLN A 89 10.89 -7.37 5.77
C GLN A 89 9.73 -8.25 5.30
N ARG A 90 8.49 -7.74 5.33
CA ARG A 90 7.32 -8.48 4.84
C ARG A 90 7.31 -8.77 3.33
N PHE A 91 8.18 -8.13 2.55
CA PHE A 91 8.35 -8.40 1.11
C PHE A 91 9.63 -9.18 0.81
N ALA A 92 10.38 -9.57 1.84
CA ALA A 92 11.51 -10.46 1.61
C ALA A 92 10.99 -11.76 0.95
N PRO A 93 11.63 -12.25 -0.13
CA PRO A 93 11.15 -13.42 -0.88
C PRO A 93 10.94 -14.67 -0.02
N GLU A 94 11.74 -14.81 1.04
CA GLU A 94 11.73 -15.94 1.98
C GLU A 94 10.71 -15.77 3.12
N MET A 95 10.01 -14.63 3.22
CA MET A 95 9.16 -14.30 4.37
C MET A 95 7.71 -14.70 4.11
N THR A 96 7.21 -15.71 4.82
CA THR A 96 5.77 -15.98 4.84
C THR A 96 5.04 -14.99 5.74
N LEU A 97 3.72 -14.84 5.57
CA LEU A 97 2.94 -14.04 6.52
C LEU A 97 3.07 -14.61 7.93
N ASP A 98 3.01 -15.93 8.10
CA ASP A 98 3.11 -16.54 9.43
C ASP A 98 4.48 -16.29 10.08
N ASP A 99 5.56 -16.39 9.30
CA ASP A 99 6.91 -16.03 9.78
C ASP A 99 6.95 -14.55 10.15
N TYR A 100 6.45 -13.66 9.29
CA TYR A 100 6.38 -12.23 9.59
C TYR A 100 5.62 -11.96 10.89
N LEU A 101 4.46 -12.61 11.07
CA LEU A 101 3.62 -12.47 12.25
C LEU A 101 4.32 -12.94 13.54
N GLN A 102 5.24 -13.91 13.47
CA GLN A 102 6.06 -14.32 14.62
C GLN A 102 7.12 -13.27 14.98
N HIS A 103 7.61 -12.51 13.99
CA HIS A 103 8.62 -11.47 14.19
C HIS A 103 8.02 -10.12 14.60
N VAL A 104 6.72 -9.90 14.40
CA VAL A 104 6.02 -8.69 14.88
C VAL A 104 5.97 -8.69 16.41
N ASN A 105 6.98 -8.09 17.03
CA ASN A 105 6.95 -7.80 18.45
C ASN A 105 6.27 -6.44 18.65
N PHE A 106 5.11 -6.42 19.31
CA PHE A 106 4.38 -5.19 19.65
C PHE A 106 5.04 -4.40 20.80
N ARG A 107 6.38 -4.31 20.79
CA ARG A 107 7.10 -3.43 21.70
C ARG A 107 6.70 -1.99 21.39
N PRO A 108 6.52 -1.13 22.41
CA PRO A 108 6.35 0.29 22.16
C PRO A 108 7.61 0.82 21.45
N TRP A 109 7.49 1.18 20.18
CA TRP A 109 8.52 1.95 19.50
C TRP A 109 8.35 3.39 19.96
N ALA A 110 9.21 3.84 20.86
CA ALA A 110 9.10 5.13 21.53
C ALA A 110 8.92 6.32 20.57
N ASP A 111 9.35 6.18 19.31
CA ASP A 111 9.35 7.23 18.28
C ASP A 111 8.17 7.17 17.28
N SER A 112 7.20 6.26 17.46
CA SER A 112 6.05 6.10 16.56
C SER A 112 4.74 5.80 17.30
N HIS A 113 3.73 6.63 17.04
CA HIS A 113 2.37 6.39 17.53
C HIS A 113 1.53 5.59 16.54
N LEU A 114 1.94 5.53 15.27
CA LEU A 114 1.17 4.88 14.20
C LEU A 114 1.59 3.43 13.95
N LEU A 115 2.84 3.06 14.21
CA LEU A 115 3.36 1.74 13.83
C LEU A 115 2.66 0.59 14.56
N VAL A 116 2.53 0.66 15.89
CA VAL A 116 1.86 -0.41 16.65
C VAL A 116 0.39 -0.57 16.23
N PRO A 117 -0.43 0.51 16.16
CA PRO A 117 -1.79 0.40 15.63
C PRO A 117 -1.83 -0.20 14.22
N TYR A 118 -1.00 0.31 13.30
CA TYR A 118 -0.93 -0.17 11.92
C TYR A 118 -0.62 -1.67 11.86
N LEU A 119 0.42 -2.13 12.56
CA LEU A 119 0.81 -3.53 12.57
C LEU A 119 -0.28 -4.41 13.17
N ARG A 120 -0.91 -4.00 14.28
CA ARG A 120 -2.04 -4.75 14.87
C ARG A 120 -3.18 -4.92 13.86
N SER A 121 -3.54 -3.84 13.17
CA SER A 121 -4.58 -3.84 12.15
C SER A 121 -4.21 -4.72 10.98
N PHE A 122 -2.96 -4.63 10.50
CA PHE A 122 -2.44 -5.50 9.45
C PHE A 122 -2.53 -6.97 9.83
N VAL A 123 -2.06 -7.35 11.03
CA VAL A 123 -2.12 -8.75 11.49
C VAL A 123 -3.55 -9.28 11.54
N ILE A 124 -4.46 -8.53 12.15
CA ILE A 124 -5.86 -8.94 12.32
C ILE A 124 -6.54 -9.12 10.96
N LEU A 125 -6.40 -8.12 10.08
CA LEU A 125 -7.04 -8.13 8.77
C LEU A 125 -6.41 -9.13 7.80
N ALA A 126 -5.10 -9.35 7.87
CA ALA A 126 -4.42 -10.36 7.05
C ALA A 126 -4.85 -11.78 7.45
N ARG A 127 -5.01 -12.05 8.76
CA ARG A 127 -5.57 -13.33 9.24
C ARG A 127 -7.00 -13.53 8.76
N LEU A 128 -7.84 -12.50 8.87
CA LEU A 128 -9.22 -12.54 8.36
C LEU A 128 -9.25 -12.87 6.86
N ARG A 129 -8.44 -12.17 6.05
CA ARG A 129 -8.33 -12.43 4.62
C ARG A 129 -7.91 -13.87 4.35
N ASN A 130 -6.88 -14.37 5.04
CA ASN A 130 -6.41 -15.75 4.85
C ASN A 130 -7.47 -16.79 5.24
N MET A 131 -8.22 -16.57 6.32
CA MET A 131 -9.36 -17.43 6.68
C MET A 131 -10.40 -17.44 5.55
N ALA A 132 -10.68 -16.28 4.96
CA ALA A 132 -11.62 -16.17 3.85
C ALA A 132 -11.12 -16.88 2.58
N ILE A 133 -9.85 -16.72 2.22
CA ILE A 133 -9.21 -17.40 1.07
C ILE A 133 -9.30 -18.93 1.22
N ASN A 134 -9.09 -19.44 2.43
CA ASN A 134 -9.11 -20.87 2.71
C ASN A 134 -10.54 -21.42 2.91
N GLY A 135 -11.59 -20.61 2.71
CA GLY A 135 -12.99 -21.02 2.89
C GLY A 135 -13.40 -21.25 4.35
N HIS A 136 -12.57 -20.85 5.31
CA HIS A 136 -12.79 -21.02 6.75
C HIS A 136 -13.43 -19.78 7.39
N ILE A 137 -14.38 -19.15 6.70
CA ILE A 137 -15.06 -17.95 7.19
C ILE A 137 -16.58 -18.14 7.19
N GLU A 138 -17.17 -17.97 8.36
CA GLU A 138 -18.61 -17.83 8.50
C GLU A 138 -18.95 -16.33 8.51
N VAL A 139 -19.62 -15.86 7.45
CA VAL A 139 -19.75 -14.42 7.15
C VAL A 139 -20.46 -13.66 8.27
N GLU A 140 -21.65 -14.10 8.67
CA GLU A 140 -22.47 -13.36 9.63
C GLU A 140 -21.86 -13.33 11.04
N SER A 141 -21.33 -14.46 11.52
CA SER A 141 -20.65 -14.50 12.82
C SER A 141 -19.37 -13.67 12.83
N THR A 142 -18.65 -13.61 11.69
CA THR A 142 -17.46 -12.78 11.54
C THR A 142 -17.81 -11.29 11.53
N LYS A 143 -18.86 -10.88 10.80
CA LYS A 143 -19.34 -9.48 10.83
C LYS A 143 -19.71 -9.04 12.25
N LEU A 144 -20.43 -9.89 12.99
CA LEU A 144 -20.76 -9.62 14.40
C LEU A 144 -19.52 -9.47 15.28
N ARG A 145 -18.50 -10.32 15.10
CA ARG A 145 -17.23 -10.24 15.84
C ARG A 145 -16.52 -8.89 15.67
N TYR A 146 -16.54 -8.33 14.46
CA TYR A 146 -15.85 -7.07 14.15
C TYR A 146 -16.73 -5.82 14.26
N ARG A 147 -18.01 -5.96 14.62
CA ARG A 147 -19.02 -4.89 14.63
C ARG A 147 -18.64 -3.64 15.44
N TYR A 148 -17.92 -3.80 16.54
CA TYR A 148 -17.52 -2.68 17.42
C TYR A 148 -16.02 -2.36 17.32
N THR A 149 -15.38 -2.80 16.25
CA THR A 149 -13.97 -2.50 15.99
C THR A 149 -13.84 -1.41 14.93
N ASN A 150 -12.66 -0.79 14.86
CA ASN A 150 -12.29 0.11 13.76
C ASN A 150 -12.24 -0.60 12.39
N TYR A 151 -12.23 -1.93 12.36
CA TYR A 151 -12.25 -2.76 11.14
C TYR A 151 -13.64 -2.95 10.55
N ARG A 152 -14.70 -2.61 11.31
CA ARG A 152 -16.09 -2.91 10.97
C ARG A 152 -16.41 -2.64 9.49
N TRP A 153 -16.11 -1.44 9.01
CA TRP A 153 -16.42 -1.03 7.65
C TRP A 153 -15.78 -1.95 6.60
N ALA A 154 -14.48 -2.20 6.72
CA ALA A 154 -13.74 -3.04 5.78
C ALA A 154 -14.25 -4.49 5.79
N VAL A 155 -14.57 -5.01 6.98
CA VAL A 155 -15.08 -6.38 7.15
C VAL A 155 -16.50 -6.52 6.62
N GLU A 156 -17.42 -5.64 7.03
CA GLU A 156 -18.83 -5.70 6.60
C GLU A 156 -18.93 -5.55 5.07
N LEU A 157 -18.33 -4.50 4.50
CA LEU A 157 -18.41 -4.26 3.06
C LEU A 157 -17.76 -5.38 2.24
N GLY A 158 -16.59 -5.85 2.69
CA GLY A 158 -15.84 -6.92 2.04
C GLY A 158 -16.57 -8.26 2.06
N LEU A 159 -17.12 -8.65 3.22
CA LEU A 159 -17.82 -9.92 3.37
C LEU A 159 -19.21 -9.92 2.74
N ASP A 160 -19.92 -8.79 2.75
CA ASP A 160 -21.20 -8.66 2.02
C ASP A 160 -21.00 -8.84 0.51
N HIS A 161 -19.92 -8.29 -0.04
CA HIS A 161 -19.56 -8.51 -1.44
C HIS A 161 -19.15 -9.97 -1.70
N TYR A 162 -18.33 -10.54 -0.81
CA TYR A 162 -17.88 -11.93 -0.92
C TYR A 162 -19.06 -12.90 -0.92
N GLN A 163 -20.03 -12.74 -0.03
CA GLN A 163 -21.22 -13.59 0.03
C GLN A 163 -22.06 -13.56 -1.26
N LYS A 164 -22.10 -12.43 -1.95
CA LYS A 164 -22.87 -12.25 -3.20
C LYS A 164 -22.13 -12.74 -4.44
N SER A 165 -20.82 -12.61 -4.48
CA SER A 165 -20.01 -12.78 -5.69
C SER A 165 -19.02 -13.95 -5.65
N GLY A 166 -18.74 -14.49 -4.46
CA GLY A 166 -17.62 -15.40 -4.21
C GLY A 166 -16.24 -14.74 -4.31
N SER A 167 -16.17 -13.41 -4.53
CA SER A 167 -14.91 -12.69 -4.74
C SER A 167 -14.51 -11.83 -3.54
N LEU A 168 -13.27 -12.01 -3.08
CA LEU A 168 -12.68 -11.28 -1.95
C LEU A 168 -12.14 -9.89 -2.33
N ILE A 169 -12.33 -9.48 -3.58
CA ILE A 169 -11.73 -8.29 -4.16
C ILE A 169 -12.02 -7.00 -3.39
N VAL A 170 -13.26 -6.85 -2.91
CA VAL A 170 -13.66 -5.69 -2.10
C VAL A 170 -13.07 -5.78 -0.70
N LEU A 171 -12.99 -6.98 -0.11
CA LEU A 171 -12.35 -7.18 1.19
C LEU A 171 -10.86 -6.79 1.13
N GLU A 172 -10.13 -7.27 0.12
CA GLU A 172 -8.71 -6.96 -0.06
C GLU A 172 -8.47 -5.46 -0.24
N ARG A 173 -9.28 -4.82 -1.09
CA ARG A 173 -9.22 -3.37 -1.30
C ARG A 173 -9.51 -2.59 -0.02
N GLU A 174 -10.56 -2.94 0.71
CA GLU A 174 -10.94 -2.22 1.93
C GLU A 174 -9.97 -2.45 3.08
N ILE A 175 -9.32 -3.61 3.17
CA ILE A 175 -8.21 -3.84 4.11
C ILE A 175 -7.08 -2.85 3.82
N ASP A 176 -6.64 -2.77 2.57
CA ASP A 176 -5.57 -1.85 2.17
C ASP A 176 -5.99 -0.37 2.36
N ASN A 177 -7.24 -0.01 2.05
CA ASN A 177 -7.78 1.33 2.30
C ASN A 177 -7.79 1.69 3.79
N HIS A 178 -8.22 0.75 4.65
CA HIS A 178 -8.22 0.96 6.10
C HIS A 178 -6.81 1.22 6.62
N LEU A 179 -5.85 0.39 6.23
CA LEU A 179 -4.45 0.54 6.63
C LEU A 179 -3.84 1.86 6.14
N LEU A 180 -4.17 2.29 4.93
CA LEU A 180 -3.75 3.60 4.40
C LEU A 180 -4.37 4.75 5.18
N ASP A 181 -5.67 4.67 5.48
CA ASP A 181 -6.40 5.71 6.22
C ASP A 181 -5.83 5.88 7.65
N GLN A 182 -5.37 4.80 8.28
CA GLN A 182 -4.73 4.85 9.61
C GLN A 182 -3.41 5.63 9.62
N VAL A 183 -2.62 5.55 8.55
CA VAL A 183 -1.32 6.23 8.46
C VAL A 183 -1.40 7.59 7.76
N ARG A 184 -2.55 7.95 7.17
CA ARG A 184 -2.75 9.25 6.51
C ARG A 184 -2.49 10.46 7.42
N PRO A 185 -2.80 10.46 8.74
CA PRO A 185 -2.45 11.56 9.64
C PRO A 185 -0.95 11.88 9.69
N ALA A 186 -0.07 10.94 9.31
CA ALA A 186 1.37 11.15 9.26
C ALA A 186 1.79 12.33 8.36
N LYS A 187 0.94 12.76 7.42
CA LYS A 187 1.14 13.95 6.57
C LYS A 187 1.29 15.25 7.34
N TYR A 188 0.67 15.33 8.52
CA TYR A 188 0.63 16.56 9.31
C TYR A 188 1.70 16.61 10.39
N LEU A 189 2.48 15.53 10.56
CA LEU A 189 3.52 15.45 11.58
C LEU A 189 4.83 16.04 11.06
N ALA A 190 5.43 16.95 11.83
CA ALA A 190 6.67 17.63 11.45
C ALA A 190 7.95 16.90 11.92
N SER A 191 7.81 15.83 12.71
CA SER A 191 8.92 15.11 13.32
C SER A 191 8.55 13.67 13.66
N GLY A 192 9.56 12.86 13.96
CA GLY A 192 9.40 11.47 14.39
C GLY A 192 9.36 10.47 13.23
N LEU A 193 9.08 9.22 13.56
CA LEU A 193 9.12 8.12 12.60
C LEU A 193 7.83 8.00 11.77
N ASP A 194 6.72 8.49 12.32
CA ASP A 194 5.39 8.35 11.73
C ASP A 194 5.29 8.84 10.26
N PRO A 195 5.87 9.98 9.86
CA PRO A 195 5.93 10.37 8.44
C PRO A 195 6.60 9.34 7.54
N LEU A 196 7.71 8.75 7.97
CA LEU A 196 8.47 7.76 7.20
C LEU A 196 7.64 6.47 7.02
N ILE A 197 6.91 6.07 8.06
CA ILE A 197 5.96 4.94 8.01
C ILE A 197 4.80 5.25 7.05
N GLY A 198 4.22 6.45 7.13
CA GLY A 198 3.14 6.89 6.25
C GLY A 198 3.56 6.88 4.78
N TYR A 199 4.76 7.39 4.49
CA TYR A 199 5.32 7.37 3.14
C TYR A 199 5.57 5.95 2.62
N TRP A 200 6.12 5.05 3.45
CA TRP A 200 6.30 3.65 3.07
C TRP A 200 4.98 3.03 2.62
N VAL A 201 3.94 3.11 3.46
CA VAL A 201 2.63 2.55 3.16
C VAL A 201 2.00 3.20 1.94
N ALA A 202 2.16 4.51 1.77
CA ALA A 202 1.71 5.22 0.57
C ALA A 202 2.32 4.63 -0.71
N LYS A 203 3.63 4.38 -0.70
CA LYS A 203 4.35 3.81 -1.85
C LYS A 203 3.94 2.38 -2.15
N GLU A 204 3.65 1.56 -1.14
CA GLU A 204 3.14 0.21 -1.35
C GLU A 204 1.76 0.22 -2.02
N ILE A 205 0.86 1.10 -1.59
CA ILE A 205 -0.46 1.22 -2.19
C ILE A 205 -0.36 1.75 -3.62
N GLU A 206 0.51 2.72 -3.87
CA GLU A 206 0.77 3.24 -5.21
C GLU A 206 1.34 2.17 -6.15
N ILE A 207 2.33 1.40 -5.70
CA ILE A 207 2.88 0.26 -6.46
C ILE A 207 1.79 -0.79 -6.76
N LYS A 208 0.95 -1.12 -5.77
CA LYS A 208 -0.19 -2.05 -5.96
C LYS A 208 -1.19 -1.52 -6.98
N ASN A 209 -1.51 -0.23 -6.94
CA ASN A 209 -2.42 0.42 -7.89
C ASN A 209 -1.81 0.47 -9.30
N LEU A 210 -0.54 0.84 -9.43
CA LEU A 210 0.18 0.81 -10.72
C LEU A 210 0.19 -0.59 -11.32
N ARG A 211 0.53 -1.61 -10.52
CA ARG A 211 0.51 -3.01 -10.94
C ARG A 211 -0.87 -3.43 -11.41
N LEU A 212 -1.90 -3.14 -10.62
CA LEU A 212 -3.30 -3.42 -10.96
C LEU A 212 -3.70 -2.81 -12.31
N ILE A 213 -3.46 -1.50 -12.47
CA ILE A 213 -3.90 -0.75 -13.65
C ILE A 213 -3.14 -1.23 -14.88
N LEU A 214 -1.81 -1.28 -14.82
CA LEU A 214 -0.98 -1.58 -15.99
C LEU A 214 -1.09 -3.04 -16.43
N ILE A 215 -1.11 -4.00 -15.49
CA ILE A 215 -1.40 -5.41 -15.85
C ILE A 215 -2.83 -5.54 -16.38
N GLY A 216 -3.80 -4.89 -15.72
CA GLY A 216 -5.18 -4.89 -16.16
C GLY A 216 -5.36 -4.38 -17.58
N LYS A 217 -4.66 -3.29 -17.94
CA LYS A 217 -4.66 -2.74 -19.30
C LYS A 217 -3.93 -3.64 -20.30
N LYS A 218 -2.85 -4.29 -19.90
CA LYS A 218 -2.16 -5.29 -20.72
C LYS A 218 -3.06 -6.50 -21.04
N LEU A 219 -3.88 -6.90 -20.07
CA LEU A 219 -4.86 -7.99 -20.20
C LEU A 219 -6.24 -7.54 -20.71
N GLN A 220 -6.39 -6.27 -21.09
CA GLN A 220 -7.65 -5.68 -21.59
C GLN A 220 -8.85 -5.88 -20.64
N LEU A 221 -8.60 -5.83 -19.32
CA LEU A 221 -9.67 -5.89 -18.34
C LEU A 221 -10.61 -4.68 -18.45
N PRO A 222 -11.94 -4.89 -18.28
CA PRO A 222 -12.89 -3.79 -18.28
C PRO A 222 -12.58 -2.75 -17.21
N ASN A 223 -12.76 -1.46 -17.54
CA ASN A 223 -12.45 -0.37 -16.61
C ASN A 223 -13.19 -0.53 -15.27
N HIS A 224 -14.46 -0.93 -15.29
CA HIS A 224 -15.26 -1.12 -14.07
C HIS A 224 -14.67 -2.19 -13.14
N GLU A 225 -13.99 -3.23 -13.66
CA GLU A 225 -13.29 -4.19 -12.83
C GLU A 225 -12.04 -3.61 -12.17
N LEU A 226 -11.29 -2.77 -12.90
CA LEU A 226 -10.14 -2.06 -12.35
C LEU A 226 -10.58 -1.06 -11.27
N GLN A 227 -11.68 -0.35 -11.51
CA GLN A 227 -12.29 0.57 -10.55
C GLN A 227 -12.72 -0.14 -9.26
N LEU A 228 -13.33 -1.32 -9.38
CA LEU A 228 -13.74 -2.10 -8.22
C LEU A 228 -12.56 -2.50 -7.34
N ARG A 229 -11.37 -2.67 -7.93
CA ARG A 229 -10.11 -3.10 -7.28
C ARG A 229 -9.25 -1.93 -6.81
N LEU A 230 -9.49 -0.72 -7.31
CA LEU A 230 -8.62 0.44 -7.10
C LEU A 230 -8.63 0.86 -5.62
N ARG A 231 -7.44 0.96 -5.02
CA ARG A 231 -7.28 1.46 -3.65
C ARG A 231 -7.21 2.98 -3.66
N LYS A 232 -7.57 3.60 -2.54
CA LYS A 232 -7.42 5.05 -2.33
C LYS A 232 -5.98 5.49 -2.60
N SER A 233 -5.81 6.69 -3.14
CA SER A 233 -4.51 7.35 -3.16
C SER A 233 -4.16 7.86 -1.77
N TYR A 234 -2.86 8.02 -1.52
CA TYR A 234 -2.41 8.65 -0.28
C TYR A 234 -2.70 10.16 -0.33
N VAL A 235 -2.33 10.80 -1.44
CA VAL A 235 -2.48 12.24 -1.78
C VAL A 235 -3.77 12.55 -2.49
#